data_AF-A0A957MET4-F1
#
_entry.id   AF-A0A957MET4-F1
#
_cell.length_a   1.000
_cell.length_b   1.000
_cell.length_c   1.000
_cell.angle_alpha   90.00
_cell.angle_beta   90.00
_cell.angle_gamma   90.00
#
_symmetry.space_group_name_H-M   'P 1'
#
loop_
_entity.id
_entity.type
_entity.pdbx_description
1 polymer ?
#
loop_
_entity_poly.entity_id
_entity_poly.type
_entity_poly.pdbx_seq_one_letter_code
_entity_poly.pdbx_strand_id
1 'polypeptide(L)'
;MNYFFGIDTTGVLAADFEECARAQTGCPATTSNATQGGQNYPARGTTVIQNNVWYHAAVTFDGRYWRFYLNGIQDGATIDTGASRFPRWDSIQHAGLGTAMNSTGVTSGYFAGVLDETRIWNVVRTQAEIQASMNAELTGGAGLLGRWGMNEGTGTAAANSVVGNPNGTLTNGPLWVAGFPMPDLIPP
;
A
#
# COMPACT_ATOMS: atom_id res chain seq x y z
N MET A 1 6.93 2.73 -12.41
CA MET A 1 5.98 2.67 -11.30
C MET A 1 6.68 3.24 -10.10
N ASN A 2 6.16 4.32 -9.52
CA ASN A 2 6.93 5.06 -8.51
C ASN A 2 6.90 4.41 -7.11
N TYR A 3 5.95 3.51 -6.86
CA TYR A 3 5.85 2.77 -5.60
C TYR A 3 5.18 1.41 -5.84
N PHE A 4 5.56 0.41 -5.06
CA PHE A 4 4.81 -0.84 -4.94
C PHE A 4 4.80 -1.35 -3.50
N PHE A 5 3.77 -2.11 -3.16
CA PHE A 5 3.69 -2.93 -1.96
C PHE A 5 2.93 -4.21 -2.29
N GLY A 6 3.45 -5.37 -1.88
CA GLY A 6 2.83 -6.65 -2.19
C GLY A 6 3.62 -7.82 -1.62
N ILE A 7 3.52 -8.96 -2.28
CA ILE A 7 4.21 -10.20 -1.92
C ILE A 7 5.17 -10.56 -3.06
N ASP A 8 6.43 -10.84 -2.74
CA ASP A 8 7.41 -11.23 -3.76
C ASP A 8 7.33 -12.73 -4.12
N THR A 9 8.17 -13.16 -5.06
CA THR A 9 8.23 -14.54 -5.53
C THR A 9 8.67 -15.56 -4.47
N THR A 10 9.19 -15.10 -3.32
CA THR A 10 9.55 -15.94 -2.18
C THR A 10 8.45 -16.02 -1.13
N GLY A 11 7.34 -15.30 -1.34
CA GLY A 11 6.18 -15.33 -0.47
C GLY A 11 6.26 -14.37 0.72
N VAL A 12 7.21 -13.43 0.75
CA VAL A 12 7.31 -12.43 1.82
C VAL A 12 6.78 -11.07 1.36
N LEU A 13 6.41 -10.22 2.32
CA LEU A 13 6.07 -8.82 2.01
C LEU A 13 7.26 -8.12 1.34
N ALA A 14 6.97 -7.32 0.31
CA ALA A 14 7.96 -6.52 -0.38
C ALA A 14 7.38 -5.15 -0.75
N ALA A 15 8.25 -4.13 -0.72
CA ALA A 15 7.91 -2.79 -1.15
C ALA A 15 9.12 -2.12 -1.83
N ASP A 16 8.85 -1.09 -2.61
CA ASP A 16 9.85 -0.22 -3.21
C ASP A 16 9.22 1.14 -3.51
N PHE A 17 10.08 2.14 -3.66
CA PHE A 17 9.72 3.39 -4.31
C PHE A 17 10.89 3.93 -5.13
N GLU A 18 10.56 4.68 -6.18
CA GLU A 18 11.49 5.56 -6.86
C GLU A 18 11.63 6.87 -6.06
N GLU A 19 12.85 7.31 -5.79
CA GLU A 19 13.11 8.54 -5.03
C GLU A 19 12.96 9.81 -5.88
N CYS A 20 12.41 10.87 -5.27
CA CYS A 20 12.43 12.24 -5.76
C CYS A 20 13.81 12.90 -5.66
N ALA A 21 14.25 13.58 -6.73
CA ALA A 21 15.41 14.47 -6.69
C ALA A 21 15.07 15.85 -6.08
N ARG A 22 16.06 16.54 -5.48
CA ARG A 22 15.94 17.86 -4.82
C ARG A 22 15.21 18.94 -5.64
N ALA A 23 15.39 18.93 -6.96
CA ALA A 23 14.89 19.95 -7.87
C ALA A 23 13.97 19.39 -8.96
N GLN A 24 13.46 18.17 -8.77
CA GLN A 24 12.64 17.53 -9.79
C GLN A 24 11.24 18.16 -9.83
N THR A 25 10.81 18.56 -11.02
CA THR A 25 9.43 19.01 -11.26
C THR A 25 8.45 17.87 -10.92
N GLY A 26 7.34 18.18 -10.24
CA GLY A 26 6.39 17.16 -9.80
C GLY A 26 6.84 16.38 -8.55
N CYS A 27 7.96 16.77 -7.94
CA CYS A 27 8.32 16.42 -6.58
C CYS A 27 8.20 17.68 -5.71
N PRO A 28 7.95 17.56 -4.39
CA PRO A 28 7.97 18.74 -3.56
C PRO A 28 9.43 19.21 -3.49
N ALA A 29 9.67 20.53 -3.60
CA ALA A 29 11.01 21.12 -3.48
C ALA A 29 11.53 20.87 -2.05
N THR A 30 12.14 19.71 -1.85
CA THR A 30 12.30 19.08 -0.52
C THR A 30 13.76 18.92 -0.15
N THR A 31 13.94 18.70 1.15
CA THR A 31 15.15 18.26 1.84
C THR A 31 15.69 16.92 1.34
N SER A 32 15.20 16.36 0.21
CA SER A 32 15.72 15.10 -0.31
C SER A 32 17.23 15.20 -0.49
N ASN A 33 17.97 14.12 -0.22
CA ASN A 33 19.41 14.18 -0.42
C ASN A 33 19.86 13.83 -1.86
N ALA A 34 18.94 13.34 -2.68
CA ALA A 34 19.25 12.84 -4.01
C ALA A 34 19.44 13.94 -5.06
N THR A 35 20.59 13.88 -5.73
CA THR A 35 20.96 14.78 -6.83
C THR A 35 20.30 14.41 -8.15
N GLN A 36 19.98 13.12 -8.34
CA GLN A 36 19.18 12.57 -9.44
C GLN A 36 18.00 11.83 -8.82
N GLY A 37 16.87 11.73 -9.51
CA GLY A 37 15.72 10.94 -9.07
C GLY A 37 15.67 9.58 -9.76
N GLY A 38 14.74 8.72 -9.34
CA GLY A 38 14.52 7.40 -9.94
C GLY A 38 15.35 6.26 -9.35
N GLN A 39 16.12 6.51 -8.27
CA GLN A 39 16.74 5.44 -7.50
C GLN A 39 15.65 4.63 -6.78
N ASN A 40 15.78 3.31 -6.84
CA ASN A 40 14.90 2.37 -6.15
C ASN A 40 15.45 2.02 -4.77
N TYR A 41 14.55 1.80 -3.83
CA TYR A 41 14.81 1.38 -2.44
C TYR A 41 13.99 0.14 -2.09
N PRO A 42 14.27 -1.01 -2.74
CA PRO A 42 13.54 -2.24 -2.49
C PRO A 42 13.80 -2.72 -1.07
N ALA A 43 12.74 -3.13 -0.40
CA ALA A 43 12.77 -3.62 0.96
C ALA A 43 11.81 -4.80 1.09
N ARG A 44 12.09 -5.69 2.04
CA ARG A 44 11.29 -6.90 2.27
C ARG A 44 11.14 -7.21 3.74
N GLY A 45 10.02 -7.84 4.06
CA GLY A 45 9.79 -8.52 5.33
C GLY A 45 10.54 -9.86 5.40
N THR A 46 10.14 -10.69 6.35
CA THR A 46 10.83 -11.97 6.62
C THR A 46 9.87 -13.15 6.73
N THR A 47 8.60 -12.91 6.98
CA THR A 47 7.61 -13.96 7.20
C THR A 47 7.05 -14.44 5.88
N VAL A 48 7.17 -15.75 5.62
CA VAL A 48 6.56 -16.39 4.45
C VAL A 48 5.05 -16.52 4.67
N ILE A 49 4.29 -15.83 3.84
CA ILE A 49 2.83 -15.80 3.85
C ILE A 49 2.31 -17.15 3.36
N GLN A 50 1.33 -17.70 4.08
CA GLN A 50 0.67 -18.93 3.71
C GLN A 50 -0.59 -18.64 2.88
N ASN A 51 -0.84 -19.49 1.88
CA ASN A 51 -2.03 -19.37 1.06
C ASN A 51 -3.30 -19.68 1.88
N ASN A 52 -4.42 -19.10 1.46
CA ASN A 52 -5.75 -19.32 2.06
C ASN A 52 -5.86 -18.90 3.53
N VAL A 53 -5.03 -17.94 3.96
CA VAL A 53 -5.09 -17.32 5.29
C VAL A 53 -5.19 -15.81 5.12
N TRP A 54 -6.06 -15.19 5.91
CA TRP A 54 -6.15 -13.74 5.99
C TRP A 54 -4.97 -13.15 6.76
N TYR A 55 -4.39 -12.10 6.21
CA TYR A 55 -3.37 -11.30 6.86
C TYR A 55 -3.70 -9.82 6.74
N HIS A 56 -3.47 -9.08 7.81
CA HIS A 56 -3.32 -7.63 7.68
C HIS A 56 -1.86 -7.32 7.36
N ALA A 57 -1.61 -6.81 6.16
CA ALA A 57 -0.28 -6.42 5.71
C ALA A 57 -0.17 -4.88 5.65
N ALA A 58 0.89 -4.33 6.23
CA ALA A 58 1.18 -2.89 6.14
C ALA A 58 2.67 -2.63 5.99
N VAL A 59 2.99 -1.50 5.37
CA VAL A 59 4.35 -0.96 5.29
C VAL A 59 4.29 0.53 5.59
N THR A 60 5.26 1.03 6.35
CA THR A 60 5.41 2.47 6.61
C THR A 60 6.80 2.96 6.27
N PHE A 61 6.86 4.23 5.85
CA PHE A 61 8.09 4.89 5.49
C PHE A 61 8.12 6.32 6.05
N ASP A 62 9.11 6.63 6.89
CA ASP A 62 9.22 7.92 7.59
C ASP A 62 10.21 8.90 6.94
N GLY A 63 10.62 8.63 5.70
CA GLY A 63 11.65 9.38 4.99
C GLY A 63 13.07 8.90 5.28
N ARG A 64 13.23 7.84 6.09
CA ARG A 64 14.50 7.13 6.29
C ARG A 64 14.33 5.64 6.46
N TYR A 65 13.32 5.21 7.20
CA TYR A 65 13.15 3.84 7.63
C TYR A 65 11.91 3.21 7.03
N TRP A 66 12.10 2.06 6.40
CA TRP A 66 11.02 1.13 6.11
C TRP A 66 10.71 0.28 7.34
N ARG A 67 9.41 0.06 7.60
CA ARG A 67 8.92 -0.91 8.59
C ARG A 67 7.74 -1.68 8.01
N PHE A 68 7.88 -2.99 7.93
CA PHE A 68 6.82 -3.90 7.52
C PHE A 68 6.08 -4.41 8.75
N TYR A 69 4.79 -4.66 8.60
CA TYR A 69 3.94 -5.23 9.64
C TYR A 69 3.04 -6.30 9.04
N LEU A 70 3.00 -7.46 9.71
CA LEU A 70 2.10 -8.55 9.40
C LEU A 70 1.26 -8.85 10.65
N ASN A 71 -0.06 -8.79 10.52
CA ASN A 71 -1.02 -8.89 11.64
C ASN A 71 -0.70 -7.93 12.80
N GLY A 72 -0.29 -6.71 12.46
CA GLY A 72 0.03 -5.65 13.42
C GLY A 72 1.35 -5.84 14.16
N ILE A 73 2.12 -6.88 13.85
CA ILE A 73 3.46 -7.11 14.42
C ILE A 73 4.51 -6.77 13.37
N GLN A 74 5.59 -6.10 13.77
CA GLN A 74 6.66 -5.77 12.83
C GLN A 74 7.25 -7.06 12.23
N ASP A 75 7.31 -7.13 10.90
CA ASP A 75 7.87 -8.26 10.16
C ASP A 75 9.29 -7.92 9.68
N GLY A 76 10.29 -8.52 10.32
CA GLY A 76 11.69 -8.25 10.03
C GLY A 76 12.26 -7.00 10.72
N ALA A 77 13.46 -6.61 10.30
CA ALA A 77 14.17 -5.46 10.85
C ALA A 77 13.64 -4.14 10.28
N THR A 78 13.84 -3.05 11.03
CA THR A 78 13.75 -1.70 10.45
C THR A 78 14.87 -1.52 9.43
N ILE A 79 14.54 -1.10 8.21
CA ILE A 79 15.50 -0.98 7.10
C ILE A 79 15.81 0.49 6.87
N ASP A 80 17.08 0.88 7.03
CA ASP A 80 17.56 2.25 6.83
C ASP A 80 17.93 2.51 5.36
N THR A 81 17.32 3.52 4.74
CA THR A 81 17.59 3.97 3.37
C THR A 81 18.41 5.26 3.31
N GLY A 82 18.88 5.74 4.47
CA GLY A 82 19.49 7.04 4.66
C GLY A 82 18.45 8.14 4.89
N ALA A 83 18.88 9.26 5.47
CA ALA A 83 17.97 10.33 5.84
C ALA A 83 17.47 11.14 4.63
N SER A 84 16.23 11.61 4.74
CA SER A 84 15.59 12.54 3.82
C SER A 84 15.44 11.94 2.42
N ARG A 85 14.73 10.82 2.35
CA ARG A 85 14.27 10.18 1.12
C ARG A 85 12.79 10.46 0.95
N PHE A 86 12.35 10.73 -0.27
CA PHE A 86 10.95 11.02 -0.55
C PHE A 86 10.48 10.19 -1.75
N PRO A 87 9.41 9.39 -1.60
CA PRO A 87 8.82 8.68 -2.72
C PRO A 87 8.33 9.65 -3.79
N ARG A 88 8.57 9.27 -5.04
CA ARG A 88 8.18 10.03 -6.22
C ARG A 88 6.67 9.93 -6.46
N TRP A 89 5.99 11.06 -6.76
CA TRP A 89 4.52 11.10 -6.89
C TRP A 89 3.99 11.60 -8.24
N ASP A 90 4.88 11.92 -9.18
CA ASP A 90 4.59 12.32 -10.57
C ASP A 90 4.48 11.11 -11.52
N SER A 91 4.01 9.95 -11.03
CA SER A 91 3.88 8.74 -11.84
C SER A 91 2.93 9.00 -13.01
N ILE A 92 3.37 8.68 -14.23
CA ILE A 92 2.51 8.72 -15.42
C ILE A 92 1.61 7.47 -15.55
N GLN A 93 1.70 6.56 -14.59
CA GLN A 93 0.94 5.31 -14.53
C GLN A 93 -0.16 5.39 -13.47
N HIS A 94 -1.26 4.67 -13.70
CA HIS A 94 -2.31 4.51 -12.70
C HIS A 94 -1.82 3.74 -11.47
N ALA A 95 -2.42 4.03 -10.31
CA ALA A 95 -2.36 3.15 -9.16
C ALA A 95 -3.20 1.89 -9.44
N GLY A 96 -2.69 0.71 -9.06
CA GLY A 96 -3.39 -0.55 -9.22
C GLY A 96 -3.38 -1.35 -7.93
N LEU A 97 -4.48 -2.02 -7.63
CA LEU A 97 -4.59 -3.01 -6.56
C LEU A 97 -4.69 -4.40 -7.18
N GLY A 98 -4.10 -5.39 -6.52
CA GLY A 98 -4.09 -6.78 -7.00
C GLY A 98 -3.28 -7.02 -8.28
N THR A 99 -2.44 -6.07 -8.67
CA THR A 99 -1.61 -6.12 -9.88
C THR A 99 -0.22 -5.55 -9.62
N ALA A 100 0.77 -6.05 -10.33
CA ALA A 100 2.07 -5.43 -10.48
C ALA A 100 2.21 -4.96 -11.93
N MET A 101 2.75 -3.75 -12.15
CA MET A 101 2.99 -3.17 -13.46
C MET A 101 4.46 -2.79 -13.60
N ASN A 102 5.05 -2.98 -14.78
CA ASN A 102 6.39 -2.50 -15.07
C ASN A 102 6.40 -0.99 -15.37
N SER A 103 7.56 -0.41 -15.65
CA SER A 103 7.73 1.02 -16.00
C SER A 103 7.06 1.46 -17.31
N THR A 104 6.57 0.54 -18.14
CA THR A 104 5.79 0.83 -19.36
C THR A 104 4.28 0.66 -19.15
N GLY A 105 3.83 0.40 -17.92
CA GLY A 105 2.41 0.19 -17.59
C GLY A 105 1.87 -1.18 -18.00
N VAL A 106 2.76 -2.12 -18.35
CA VAL A 106 2.40 -3.49 -18.70
C VAL A 106 2.34 -4.33 -17.43
N THR A 107 1.25 -5.08 -17.26
CA THR A 107 1.09 -6.03 -16.16
C THR A 107 2.26 -7.01 -16.12
N SER A 108 2.93 -7.08 -14.97
CA SER A 108 4.09 -7.93 -14.70
C SER A 108 3.82 -8.96 -13.60
N GLY A 109 2.60 -8.99 -13.06
CA GLY A 109 2.15 -9.93 -12.05
C GLY A 109 0.74 -9.60 -11.57
N TYR A 110 0.07 -10.55 -10.95
CA TYR A 110 -1.24 -10.35 -10.33
C TYR A 110 -1.30 -11.06 -8.99
N PHE A 111 -2.09 -10.49 -8.08
CA PHE A 111 -2.39 -11.12 -6.82
C PHE A 111 -3.55 -12.09 -7.01
N ALA A 112 -3.28 -13.39 -6.86
CA ALA A 112 -4.29 -14.44 -6.89
C ALA A 112 -4.86 -14.65 -5.48
N GLY A 113 -5.66 -13.68 -5.01
CA GLY A 113 -6.25 -13.72 -3.67
C GLY A 113 -7.42 -12.77 -3.50
N VAL A 114 -7.80 -12.55 -2.24
CA VAL A 114 -8.89 -11.64 -1.86
C VAL A 114 -8.27 -10.41 -1.20
N LEU A 115 -8.75 -9.23 -1.56
CA LEU A 115 -8.41 -7.96 -0.91
C LEU A 115 -9.61 -7.46 -0.15
N ASP A 116 -9.34 -6.78 0.96
CA ASP A 116 -10.32 -6.07 1.76
C ASP A 116 -9.62 -4.90 2.46
N GLU A 117 -10.36 -3.86 2.82
CA GLU A 117 -9.91 -2.72 3.62
C GLU A 117 -8.56 -2.10 3.19
N THR A 118 -8.35 -1.91 1.88
CA THR A 118 -7.09 -1.34 1.38
C THR A 118 -7.01 0.16 1.67
N ARG A 119 -5.88 0.64 2.21
CA ARG A 119 -5.69 2.02 2.68
C ARG A 119 -4.35 2.61 2.25
N ILE A 120 -4.32 3.92 1.98
CA ILE A 120 -3.09 4.69 1.74
C ILE A 120 -3.11 5.94 2.63
N TRP A 121 -2.00 6.22 3.31
CA TRP A 121 -1.84 7.36 4.21
C TRP A 121 -0.67 8.24 3.78
N ASN A 122 -0.75 9.55 4.01
CA ASN A 122 0.36 10.50 3.88
C ASN A 122 1.08 10.78 5.21
N VAL A 123 0.71 10.03 6.26
CA VAL A 123 1.33 10.06 7.58
C VAL A 123 1.85 8.68 7.93
N VAL A 124 2.94 8.63 8.69
CA VAL A 124 3.49 7.39 9.21
C VAL A 124 2.56 6.86 10.30
N ARG A 125 1.93 5.71 10.05
CA ARG A 125 1.16 4.99 11.07
C ARG A 125 2.14 4.24 11.98
N THR A 126 2.01 4.42 13.29
CA THR A 126 2.77 3.66 14.28
C THR A 126 2.24 2.22 14.37
N GLN A 127 3.04 1.30 14.95
CA GLN A 127 2.59 -0.06 15.17
C GLN A 127 1.30 -0.13 16.01
N ALA A 128 1.22 0.64 17.09
CA ALA A 128 0.05 0.68 17.96
C ALA A 128 -1.20 1.16 17.21
N GLU A 129 -1.05 2.18 16.36
CA GLU A 129 -2.14 2.68 15.50
C GLU A 129 -2.59 1.66 14.45
N ILE A 130 -1.66 0.89 13.89
CA ILE A 130 -1.97 -0.23 12.99
C ILE A 130 -2.75 -1.29 13.75
N GLN A 131 -2.25 -1.74 14.91
CA GLN A 131 -2.92 -2.74 15.75
C GLN A 131 -4.33 -2.32 16.17
N ALA A 132 -4.52 -1.04 16.49
CA ALA A 132 -5.81 -0.50 16.90
C ALA A 132 -6.85 -0.45 15.76
N SER A 133 -6.44 -0.52 14.50
CA SER A 133 -7.35 -0.33 13.35
C SER A 133 -7.29 -1.43 12.29
N MET A 134 -6.42 -2.44 12.45
CA MET A 134 -6.27 -3.52 11.46
C MET A 134 -7.51 -4.42 11.32
N ASN A 135 -8.34 -4.49 12.37
CA ASN A 135 -9.55 -5.32 12.44
C ASN A 135 -10.84 -4.49 12.47
N ALA A 136 -10.79 -3.24 12.02
CA ALA A 136 -11.93 -2.32 12.03
C ALA A 136 -12.08 -1.64 10.69
N GLU A 137 -13.31 -1.40 10.25
CA GLU A 137 -13.60 -0.55 9.09
C GLU A 137 -13.38 0.93 9.42
N LEU A 138 -12.52 1.61 8.66
CA LEU A 138 -12.25 3.03 8.89
C LEU A 138 -13.14 3.92 8.01
N THR A 139 -13.98 4.77 8.60
CA THR A 139 -14.78 5.71 7.80
C THR A 139 -13.98 6.95 7.35
N GLY A 140 -12.79 7.17 7.89
CA GLY A 140 -11.89 8.26 7.55
C GLY A 140 -10.71 8.37 8.52
N GLY A 141 -9.90 9.41 8.37
CA GLY A 141 -8.78 9.69 9.28
C GLY A 141 -7.88 10.80 8.78
N ALA A 142 -7.24 11.53 9.70
CA ALA A 142 -6.26 12.55 9.34
C ALA A 142 -5.12 11.93 8.54
N GLY A 143 -4.88 12.46 7.35
CA GLY A 143 -3.85 11.96 6.44
C GLY A 143 -4.20 10.69 5.66
N LEU A 144 -5.43 10.17 5.75
CA LEU A 144 -5.90 9.11 4.87
C LEU A 144 -6.09 9.68 3.46
N LEU A 145 -5.41 9.11 2.47
CA LEU A 145 -5.48 9.54 1.06
C LEU A 145 -6.46 8.69 0.25
N GLY A 146 -6.67 7.44 0.64
CA GLY A 146 -7.62 6.55 0.00
C GLY A 146 -7.93 5.36 0.90
N ARG A 147 -9.18 4.93 0.91
CA ARG A 147 -9.62 3.66 1.48
C ARG A 147 -10.64 3.04 0.53
N TRP A 148 -10.43 1.78 0.16
CA TRP A 148 -11.38 0.96 -0.59
C TRP A 148 -11.77 -0.24 0.28
N GLY A 149 -13.00 -0.20 0.81
CA GLY A 149 -13.53 -1.24 1.69
C GLY A 149 -14.08 -2.46 0.96
N MET A 150 -14.28 -2.38 -0.35
CA MET A 150 -14.63 -3.55 -1.20
C MET A 150 -15.92 -4.30 -0.76
N ASN A 151 -16.90 -3.55 -0.23
CA ASN A 151 -18.17 -4.06 0.30
C ASN A 151 -19.35 -3.86 -0.67
N GLU A 152 -19.12 -3.39 -1.89
CA GLU A 152 -20.18 -3.05 -2.86
C GLU A 152 -20.93 -4.28 -3.38
N GLY A 153 -20.26 -5.44 -3.43
CA GLY A 153 -20.85 -6.74 -3.76
C GLY A 153 -21.26 -6.93 -5.23
N THR A 154 -21.36 -5.87 -6.03
CA THR A 154 -21.76 -5.90 -7.44
C THR A 154 -21.15 -4.75 -8.24
N GLY A 155 -21.23 -4.85 -9.58
CA GLY A 155 -20.74 -3.82 -10.49
C GLY A 155 -19.23 -3.80 -10.62
N THR A 156 -18.69 -2.73 -11.20
CA THR A 156 -17.26 -2.58 -11.51
C THR A 156 -16.59 -1.41 -10.78
N ALA A 157 -17.29 -0.75 -9.86
CA ALA A 157 -16.73 0.34 -9.07
C ALA A 157 -16.25 -0.18 -7.71
N ALA A 158 -15.01 0.12 -7.35
CA ALA A 158 -14.55 0.05 -5.97
C ALA A 158 -14.61 1.48 -5.40
N ALA A 159 -15.61 1.76 -4.57
CA ALA A 159 -15.78 3.09 -4.01
C ALA A 159 -14.69 3.37 -2.98
N ASN A 160 -14.22 4.60 -2.97
CA ASN A 160 -13.35 5.10 -1.93
C ASN A 160 -14.15 5.91 -0.89
N SER A 161 -13.73 5.91 0.38
CA SER A 161 -14.40 6.67 1.45
C SER A 161 -13.80 8.06 1.73
N VAL A 162 -12.71 8.46 1.07
CA VAL A 162 -12.02 9.76 1.28
C VAL A 162 -12.50 10.84 0.30
N VAL A 163 -12.51 12.10 0.73
CA VAL A 163 -12.80 13.27 -0.13
C VAL A 163 -11.80 13.37 -1.28
N GLY A 164 -12.28 13.68 -2.50
CA GLY A 164 -11.47 13.70 -3.73
C GLY A 164 -11.75 12.54 -4.68
N ASN A 165 -12.52 11.55 -4.21
CA ASN A 165 -13.12 10.47 -5.00
C ASN A 165 -12.15 9.68 -5.93
N PRO A 166 -10.98 9.20 -5.47
CA PRO A 166 -10.14 8.26 -6.23
C PRO A 166 -10.78 6.86 -6.28
N ASN A 167 -11.99 6.74 -6.83
CA ASN A 167 -12.65 5.44 -6.98
C ASN A 167 -11.84 4.53 -7.90
N GLY A 168 -11.76 3.26 -7.52
CA GLY A 168 -11.20 2.21 -8.37
C GLY A 168 -12.22 1.75 -9.41
N THR A 169 -11.71 1.25 -10.53
CA THR A 169 -12.51 0.48 -11.50
C THR A 169 -11.94 -0.93 -11.56
N LEU A 170 -12.81 -1.92 -11.33
CA LEU A 170 -12.48 -3.33 -11.50
C LEU A 170 -12.22 -3.60 -12.98
N THR A 171 -11.04 -4.12 -13.30
CA THR A 171 -10.62 -4.47 -14.66
C THR A 171 -10.32 -5.96 -14.74
N ASN A 172 -10.55 -6.57 -15.91
CA ASN A 172 -10.34 -8.01 -16.13
C ASN A 172 -11.24 -8.95 -15.28
N GLY A 173 -12.36 -8.43 -14.76
CA GLY A 173 -13.43 -9.23 -14.15
C GLY A 173 -13.10 -9.94 -12.82
N PRO A 174 -12.51 -9.29 -11.81
CA PRO A 174 -12.47 -9.85 -10.47
C PRO A 174 -13.89 -10.05 -9.93
N LEU A 175 -14.04 -11.02 -9.03
CA LEU A 175 -15.32 -11.35 -8.42
C LEU A 175 -15.45 -10.68 -7.06
N TRP A 176 -16.66 -10.21 -6.75
CA TRP A 176 -17.03 -9.85 -5.39
C TRP A 176 -17.21 -11.12 -4.55
N VAL A 177 -16.55 -11.16 -3.40
CA VAL A 177 -16.61 -12.26 -2.42
C VAL A 177 -16.73 -11.68 -1.02
N ALA A 178 -17.02 -12.51 -0.02
CA ALA A 178 -16.98 -12.06 1.37
C ALA A 178 -15.55 -11.62 1.76
N GLY A 179 -15.46 -10.43 2.37
CA GLY A 179 -14.22 -9.87 2.90
C GLY A 179 -13.76 -10.58 4.18
N PHE A 180 -12.79 -9.96 4.86
CA PHE A 180 -12.33 -10.42 6.16
C PHE A 180 -13.48 -10.32 7.18
N PRO A 181 -13.72 -11.35 8.01
CA PRO A 181 -14.75 -11.30 9.04
C PRO A 181 -14.32 -10.36 10.18
N MET A 182 -14.50 -9.06 9.98
CA MET A 182 -14.21 -8.04 10.99
C MET A 182 -15.06 -8.28 12.24
N PRO A 183 -14.46 -8.37 13.44
CA PRO A 183 -15.20 -8.65 14.69
C PRO A 183 -16.29 -7.61 14.99
N ASP A 184 -16.12 -6.40 14.48
CA ASP A 184 -16.92 -5.21 14.81
C ASP A 184 -18.26 -5.16 14.03
N LEU A 185 -18.53 -6.16 13.17
CA LEU A 185 -19.76 -6.28 12.38
C LEU A 185 -20.74 -7.33 12.90
N ILE A 186 -20.56 -7.87 14.12
CA ILE A 186 -21.65 -8.59 14.78
C ILE A 186 -22.67 -7.54 15.24
N PRO A 187 -23.88 -7.45 14.65
CA PRO A 187 -24.93 -6.63 15.23
C PRO A 187 -25.26 -7.19 16.63
N PRO A 188 -25.62 -6.35 17.62
CA PRO A 188 -26.08 -6.84 18.92
C PRO A 188 -27.27 -7.80 18.79
#